data_AF-A0A849SJV6-F1
#
_entry.id   AF-A0A849SJV6-F1
#
_cell.length_a   1.000
_cell.length_b   1.000
_cell.length_c   1.000
_cell.angle_alpha   90.00
_cell.angle_beta   90.00
_cell.angle_gamma   90.00
#
_symmetry.space_group_name_H-M   'P 1'
#
loop_
_entity.id
_entity.type
_entity.pdbx_description
1 polymer ?
#
loop_
_entity_poly.entity_id
_entity_poly.type
_entity_poly.pdbx_seq_one_letter_code
_entity_poly.pdbx_strand_id
1 'polypeptide(L)'
;FKLGYSLPKIAQERGLKEDTILNHLAQALELGLLRLGDVVELPDTELQQLQTAILSLPSEQQNALKPIYEQFAGQYSYGVLRCVKAALLYQTG
;
A
#
# COMPACT_ATOMS: atom_id res chain seq x y z
N PHE A 1 -4.16 15.11 14.51
CA PHE A 1 -4.24 15.81 13.21
C PHE A 1 -5.40 15.21 12.43
N LYS A 2 -6.45 15.98 12.13
CA LYS A 2 -7.55 15.56 11.26
C LYS A 2 -7.52 16.47 10.03
N LEU A 3 -7.15 15.94 8.88
CA LEU A 3 -7.19 16.65 7.62
C LEU A 3 -8.21 15.98 6.71
N GLY A 4 -9.44 16.48 6.79
CA GLY A 4 -10.45 16.24 5.77
C GLY A 4 -10.03 16.99 4.51
N TYR A 5 -9.51 16.28 3.51
CA TYR A 5 -9.23 16.83 2.19
C TYR A 5 -10.38 16.51 1.24
N SER A 6 -11.32 17.44 1.11
CA SER A 6 -11.90 17.71 -0.21
C SER A 6 -10.82 18.40 -1.04
N LEU A 7 -10.49 17.90 -2.25
CA LEU A 7 -9.99 18.65 -3.43
C LEU A 7 -9.43 17.69 -4.51
N PRO A 8 -10.24 17.23 -5.50
CA PRO A 8 -9.75 16.40 -6.59
C PRO A 8 -9.12 17.23 -7.73
N LYS A 9 -8.05 18.00 -7.47
CA LYS A 9 -7.33 18.72 -8.56
C LYS A 9 -5.83 19.00 -8.39
N ILE A 10 -5.14 18.39 -7.42
CA ILE A 10 -3.67 18.55 -7.23
C ILE A 10 -2.97 17.18 -7.11
N ALA A 11 -3.45 16.17 -7.84
CA ALA A 11 -2.85 14.82 -7.79
C ALA A 11 -1.62 14.67 -8.72
N GLN A 12 -1.48 15.52 -9.75
CA GLN A 12 -0.48 15.29 -10.82
C GLN A 12 0.94 15.77 -10.46
N GLU A 13 1.09 16.85 -9.69
CA GLU A 13 2.41 17.32 -9.18
C GLU A 13 2.76 16.72 -7.81
N ARG A 14 1.78 16.21 -7.06
CA ARG A 14 2.02 15.53 -5.77
C ARG A 14 2.30 14.03 -5.90
N GLY A 15 1.79 13.36 -6.94
CA GLY A 15 1.95 11.91 -7.12
C GLY A 15 3.41 11.42 -7.13
N LEU A 16 4.36 12.20 -7.67
CA LEU A 16 5.80 11.86 -7.65
C LEU A 16 6.42 11.95 -6.25
N LYS A 17 6.02 12.95 -5.46
CA LYS A 17 6.48 13.09 -4.06
C LYS A 17 5.84 12.04 -3.18
N GLU A 18 4.55 11.75 -3.39
CA GLU A 18 3.82 10.73 -2.67
C GLU A 18 4.37 9.33 -2.95
N ASP A 19 4.70 8.97 -4.20
CA ASP A 19 5.30 7.67 -4.50
C ASP A 19 6.69 7.51 -3.85
N THR A 20 7.49 8.58 -3.84
CA THR A 20 8.80 8.60 -3.15
C THR A 20 8.66 8.42 -1.64
N ILE A 21 7.68 9.07 -1.02
CA ILE A 21 7.39 8.92 0.42
C ILE A 21 6.91 7.50 0.71
N LEU A 22 5.93 6.99 -0.06
CA LEU A 22 5.41 5.63 0.08
C LEU A 22 6.49 4.58 -0.12
N ASN A 23 7.47 4.83 -1.00
CA ASN A 23 8.59 3.93 -1.18
C ASN A 23 9.49 3.86 0.07
N HIS A 24 9.81 5.00 0.69
CA HIS A 24 10.57 5.00 1.96
C HIS A 24 9.78 4.36 3.10
N LEU A 25 8.46 4.60 3.16
CA LEU A 25 7.59 4.01 4.17
C LEU A 25 7.49 2.48 3.98
N ALA A 26 7.40 2.00 2.75
CA ALA A 26 7.47 0.57 2.45
C ALA A 26 8.78 -0.04 2.97
N GLN A 27 9.92 0.58 2.72
CA GLN A 27 11.20 0.10 3.26
C GLN A 27 11.21 0.05 4.79
N ALA A 28 10.67 1.07 5.46
CA ALA A 28 10.56 1.08 6.92
C ALA A 28 9.60 -0.01 7.45
N LEU A 29 8.54 -0.33 6.72
CA LEU A 29 7.62 -1.43 7.03
C LEU A 29 8.30 -2.80 6.86
N GLU A 30 9.10 -3.00 5.81
CA GLU A 30 9.89 -4.23 5.62
C GLU A 30 10.91 -4.45 6.75
N LEU A 31 11.41 -3.37 7.32
CA LEU A 31 12.33 -3.40 8.47
C LEU A 31 11.62 -3.54 9.82
N GLY A 32 10.28 -3.54 9.85
CA GLY A 32 9.49 -3.57 11.09
C GLY A 32 9.58 -2.29 11.93
N LEU A 33 10.08 -1.19 11.35
CA LEU A 33 10.21 0.10 12.05
C LEU A 33 8.88 0.84 12.16
N LEU A 34 7.90 0.47 11.32
CA LEU A 34 6.55 1.05 11.27
C LEU A 34 5.50 -0.06 11.24
N ARG A 35 4.26 0.28 11.58
CA ARG A 35 3.08 -0.58 11.39
C ARG A 35 2.30 -0.10 10.17
N LEU A 36 1.72 -1.04 9.44
CA LEU A 36 0.96 -0.73 8.22
C LEU A 36 -0.17 0.28 8.45
N GLY A 37 -0.92 0.14 9.55
CA GLY A 37 -1.99 1.08 9.93
C GLY A 37 -1.51 2.47 10.36
N ASP A 38 -0.21 2.66 10.60
CA ASP A 38 0.40 3.97 10.89
C ASP A 38 0.76 4.72 9.59
N VAL A 39 0.98 3.97 8.51
CA VAL A 39 1.38 4.47 7.19
C VAL A 39 0.17 4.68 6.28
N VAL A 40 -0.79 3.76 6.37
CA VAL A 40 -1.96 3.70 5.51
C VAL A 40 -3.20 3.83 6.38
N GLU A 41 -3.91 4.95 6.25
CA GLU A 41 -5.20 5.18 6.91
C GLU A 41 -6.33 4.41 6.19
N LEU A 42 -6.28 3.08 6.26
CA LEU A 42 -7.34 2.19 5.82
C LEU A 42 -7.90 1.40 6.99
N PRO A 43 -9.20 1.08 6.98
CA PRO A 43 -9.78 0.22 8.01
C PRO A 43 -9.14 -1.16 7.96
N ASP A 44 -9.01 -1.80 9.12
CA ASP A 44 -8.40 -3.12 9.26
C ASP A 44 -8.99 -4.16 8.31
N THR A 45 -10.29 -4.11 8.04
CA THR A 45 -10.96 -4.98 7.06
C THR A 45 -10.36 -4.86 5.67
N GLU A 46 -10.17 -3.64 5.15
CA GLU A 46 -9.60 -3.40 3.82
C GLU A 46 -8.13 -3.82 3.78
N LEU A 47 -7.38 -3.55 4.86
CA LEU A 47 -6.00 -4.01 4.99
C LEU A 47 -5.92 -5.54 4.98
N GLN A 48 -6.81 -6.24 5.68
CA GLN A 48 -6.86 -7.70 5.65
C GLN A 48 -7.24 -8.24 4.27
N GLN A 49 -8.17 -7.58 3.57
CA GLN A 49 -8.53 -7.98 2.20
C GLN A 49 -7.36 -7.81 1.23
N LEU A 50 -6.64 -6.69 1.30
CA LEU A 50 -5.44 -6.46 0.51
C LEU A 50 -4.35 -7.49 0.82
N GLN A 51 -4.11 -7.75 2.10
CA GLN A 51 -3.13 -8.75 2.52
C GLN A 51 -3.47 -10.14 2.00
N THR A 52 -4.74 -10.54 2.15
CA THR A 52 -5.24 -11.84 1.66
C THR A 52 -5.11 -11.94 0.14
N ALA A 53 -5.44 -10.88 -0.59
CA ALA A 53 -5.33 -10.84 -2.03
C ALA A 53 -3.87 -10.99 -2.50
N ILE A 54 -2.93 -10.30 -1.84
CA ILE A 54 -1.49 -10.41 -2.12
C ILE A 54 -0.98 -11.83 -1.83
N LEU A 55 -1.37 -12.42 -0.70
CA LEU A 55 -0.97 -13.79 -0.32
C LEU A 55 -1.60 -14.86 -1.23
N SER A 56 -2.75 -14.58 -1.82
CA SER A 56 -3.44 -15.49 -2.76
C SER A 56 -2.82 -15.46 -4.17
N LEU A 57 -1.91 -14.52 -4.45
CA LEU A 57 -1.22 -14.49 -5.74
C LEU A 57 -0.29 -15.72 -5.87
N PRO A 58 -0.22 -16.33 -7.07
CA PRO A 58 0.75 -17.38 -7.33
C PRO A 58 2.17 -16.83 -7.17
N SER A 59 3.12 -17.68 -6.78
CA SER A 59 4.51 -17.29 -6.48
C SER A 59 5.18 -16.49 -7.61
N GLU A 60 4.84 -16.82 -8.85
CA GLU A 60 5.30 -16.14 -10.08
C GLU A 60 4.82 -14.67 -10.16
N GLN A 61 3.70 -14.36 -9.51
CA GLN A 61 3.06 -13.04 -9.47
C GLN A 61 3.10 -12.38 -8.09
N GLN A 62 3.67 -13.00 -7.06
CA GLN A 62 3.78 -12.39 -5.72
C GLN A 62 4.54 -11.06 -5.72
N ASN A 63 5.40 -10.83 -6.72
CA ASN A 63 6.06 -9.55 -6.92
C ASN A 63 5.26 -8.53 -7.72
N ALA A 64 4.19 -8.93 -8.39
CA ALA A 64 3.36 -8.08 -9.23
C ALA A 64 2.24 -7.41 -8.43
N LEU A 65 2.23 -6.08 -8.39
CA LEU A 65 1.15 -5.29 -7.79
C LEU A 65 -0.02 -5.05 -8.75
N LYS A 66 0.22 -5.21 -10.06
CA LYS A 66 -0.78 -5.03 -11.13
C LYS A 66 -2.05 -5.87 -10.93
N PRO A 67 -2.00 -7.19 -10.68
CA PRO A 67 -3.22 -7.98 -10.50
C PRO A 67 -4.06 -7.51 -9.32
N ILE A 68 -3.43 -7.08 -8.22
CA ILE A 68 -4.13 -6.51 -7.06
C ILE A 68 -4.76 -5.17 -7.43
N TYR A 69 -4.00 -4.30 -8.09
CA TYR A 69 -4.51 -3.02 -8.55
C TYR A 69 -5.77 -3.19 -9.43
N GLU A 70 -5.75 -4.12 -10.37
CA GLU A 70 -6.91 -4.42 -11.23
C GLU A 70 -8.06 -5.08 -10.47
N GLN A 71 -7.77 -6.00 -9.52
CA GLN A 71 -8.77 -6.65 -8.68
C GLN A 71 -9.58 -5.64 -7.85
N PHE A 72 -8.94 -4.60 -7.35
CA PHE A 72 -9.59 -3.51 -6.62
C PHE A 72 -9.98 -2.33 -7.54
N ALA A 73 -10.03 -2.53 -8.86
CA ALA A 73 -10.42 -1.53 -9.86
C ALA A 73 -9.66 -0.19 -9.73
N GLY A 74 -8.41 -0.22 -9.30
CA GLY A 74 -7.57 0.96 -9.09
C GLY A 74 -7.96 1.81 -7.87
N GLN A 75 -8.73 1.27 -6.93
CA GLN A 75 -9.11 1.95 -5.69
C GLN A 75 -7.89 2.34 -4.84
N TYR A 76 -6.79 1.60 -4.95
CA TYR A 76 -5.56 1.81 -4.20
C TYR A 76 -4.39 2.14 -5.13
N SER A 77 -3.63 3.17 -4.78
CA SER A 77 -2.39 3.52 -5.50
C SER A 77 -1.29 2.46 -5.32
N TYR A 78 -0.40 2.33 -6.30
CA TYR A 78 0.71 1.38 -6.25
C TYR A 78 1.60 1.51 -5.00
N GLY A 79 1.84 2.73 -4.50
CA GLY A 79 2.60 2.93 -3.27
C GLY A 79 1.92 2.35 -2.02
N VAL A 80 0.59 2.41 -1.93
CA VAL A 80 -0.18 1.77 -0.84
C VAL A 80 -0.06 0.26 -0.94
N LEU A 81 -0.28 -0.30 -2.13
CA LEU A 81 -0.15 -1.75 -2.36
C LEU A 81 1.28 -2.23 -2.03
N ARG A 82 2.30 -1.43 -2.35
CA ARG A 82 3.70 -1.70 -2.01
C ARG A 82 3.93 -1.70 -0.50
N CYS A 83 3.37 -0.73 0.23
CA CYS A 83 3.45 -0.68 1.70
C CYS A 83 2.80 -1.91 2.35
N VAL A 84 1.63 -2.33 1.87
CA VAL A 84 0.94 -3.52 2.38
C VAL A 84 1.78 -4.78 2.15
N LYS A 85 2.34 -4.93 0.94
CA LYS A 85 3.23 -6.05 0.61
C LYS A 85 4.49 -6.04 1.49
N ALA A 86 5.11 -4.88 1.66
CA ALA A 86 6.29 -4.69 2.51
C ALA A 86 6.04 -5.14 3.96
N ALA A 87 4.92 -4.69 4.54
CA ALA A 87 4.51 -5.11 5.87
C ALA A 87 4.23 -6.61 5.96
N LEU A 88 3.68 -7.22 4.90
CA LEU A 88 3.50 -8.68 4.84
C LEU A 88 4.83 -9.43 4.84
N LEU A 89 5.80 -8.99 4.02
CA LEU A 89 7.11 -9.62 3.94
C LEU A 89 7.79 -9.68 5.32
N TYR A 90 7.72 -8.60 6.09
CA TYR A 90 8.21 -8.57 7.47
C TYR A 90 7.48 -9.57 8.40
N GLN A 91 6.16 -9.72 8.25
CA GLN A 91 5.36 -10.62 9.08
C GLN A 91 5.54 -12.10 8.74
N THR A 92 5.88 -12.42 7.48
CA THR A 92 6.02 -13.79 6.99
C THR A 92 7.47 -14.27 6.88
N GLY A 93 8.45 -13.39 7.10
CA GLY A 93 9.88 -13.67 7.02
C GLY A 93 10.55 -13.89 8.37
#